data_AF-A0A958NF73-F1
#
_entry.id   AF-A0A958NF73-F1
#
_cell.length_a   1.000
_cell.length_b   1.000
_cell.length_c   1.000
_cell.angle_alpha   90.00
_cell.angle_beta   90.00
_cell.angle_gamma   90.00
#
_symmetry.space_group_name_H-M   'P 1'
#
loop_
_entity.id
_entity.type
_entity.pdbx_description
1 polymer ?
#
loop_
_entity_poly.entity_id
_entity_poly.type
_entity_poly.pdbx_seq_one_letter_code
_entity_poly.pdbx_strand_id
1 'polypeptide(L)' 'MTYQRTDKHVIQACAKAVKSLDMIKEGTVSNMDAFYIDTARDQLMKVIRSNGYRLSDSNRLVKA' A
#
# COMPACT_ATOMS: atom_id res chain seq x y z
N MET A 1 -7.24 16.73 21.99
CA MET A 1 -7.41 16.02 20.71
C MET A 1 -6.38 14.89 20.65
N THR A 2 -6.78 13.69 21.03
CA THR A 2 -5.92 12.50 21.07
C THR A 2 -5.82 11.90 19.67
N TYR A 3 -4.58 11.82 19.17
CA TYR A 3 -4.17 11.30 17.87
C TYR A 3 -4.48 9.79 17.71
N GLN A 4 -5.75 9.40 17.63
CA GLN A 4 -6.15 7.99 17.39
C GLN A 4 -6.95 7.80 16.10
N ARG A 5 -7.35 8.88 15.40
CA ARG A 5 -8.00 8.79 14.09
C ARG A 5 -7.01 8.72 12.93
N THR A 6 -5.76 9.10 13.15
CA THR A 6 -4.77 9.26 12.08
C THR A 6 -4.34 7.92 11.50
N ASP A 7 -4.20 6.86 12.31
CA ASP A 7 -3.67 5.56 11.87
C ASP A 7 -4.57 4.89 10.83
N LYS A 8 -5.89 4.86 11.05
CA LYS A 8 -6.82 4.21 10.10
C LYS A 8 -6.84 4.91 8.74
N HIS A 9 -6.73 6.24 8.71
CA HIS A 9 -6.73 7.02 7.48
C HIS A 9 -5.40 6.83 6.71
N VAL A 10 -4.27 6.80 7.42
CA VAL A 10 -2.96 6.52 6.82
C VAL A 10 -2.94 5.13 6.19
N ILE A 11 -3.44 4.12 6.89
CA ILE A 11 -3.49 2.75 6.37
C ILE A 11 -4.39 2.62 5.14
N GLN A 12 -5.56 3.28 5.15
CA GLN A 12 -6.45 3.33 3.98
C GLN A 12 -5.80 4.06 2.79
N ALA A 13 -5.08 5.15 3.05
CA ALA A 13 -4.34 5.87 2.01
C ALA A 13 -3.23 4.99 1.42
N CYS A 14 -2.47 4.28 2.26
CA CYS A 14 -1.45 3.32 1.82
C CYS A 14 -2.05 2.19 0.97
N ALA A 15 -3.17 1.61 1.39
CA ALA A 15 -3.87 0.57 0.62
C ALA A 15 -4.34 1.08 -0.76
N LYS A 16 -4.85 2.32 -0.83
CA LYS A 16 -5.26 2.94 -2.10
C LYS A 16 -4.06 3.22 -3.00
N ALA A 17 -2.94 3.66 -2.42
CA ALA A 17 -1.70 3.90 -3.16
C ALA A 17 -1.11 2.61 -3.74
N VAL A 18 -1.14 1.49 -2.99
CA VAL A 18 -0.72 0.17 -3.52
C VAL A 18 -1.53 -0.21 -4.77
N LYS A 19 -2.86 -0.01 -4.74
CA LYS A 19 -3.71 -0.28 -5.91
C LYS A 19 -3.32 0.59 -7.11
N SER A 20 -3.09 1.89 -6.90
CA SER A 20 -2.67 2.79 -7.96
C SER A 20 -1.32 2.37 -8.55
N LEU A 21 -0.38 1.93 -7.72
CA LEU A 21 0.91 1.40 -8.15
C LEU A 21 0.75 0.12 -8.99
N ASP A 22 -0.08 -0.83 -8.56
CA ASP A 22 -0.34 -2.06 -9.33
C ASP A 22 -0.94 -1.73 -10.72
N MET A 23 -1.89 -0.80 -10.79
CA MET A 23 -2.47 -0.35 -12.08
C MET A 23 -1.45 0.34 -12.98
N ILE A 24 -0.55 1.14 -12.40
CA ILE A 24 0.52 1.79 -13.17
C ILE A 24 1.50 0.71 -13.68
N LYS A 25 1.84 -0.29 -12.85
CA LYS A 25 2.73 -1.38 -13.24
C LYS A 25 2.20 -2.13 -14.46
N GLU A 26 0.92 -2.47 -14.46
CA GLU A 26 0.27 -3.16 -15.58
C GLU A 26 0.28 -2.34 -16.88
N GLY A 27 0.23 -1.01 -16.78
CA GLY A 27 0.29 -0.11 -17.94
C GLY A 27 1.70 0.32 -18.37
N THR A 28 2.75 -0.03 -17.61
CA THR A 28 4.12 0.45 -17.84
C THR A 28 5.00 -0.63 -18.47
N VAL A 29 5.62 -0.33 -19.61
CA VAL A 29 6.40 -1.30 -20.41
C VAL A 29 7.88 -1.33 -20.03
N SER A 30 8.40 -0.28 -19.40
CA SER A 30 9.82 -0.18 -19.02
C SER A 30 10.11 -0.96 -17.73
N ASN A 31 11.05 -1.92 -17.83
CA ASN A 31 11.53 -2.71 -16.69
C ASN A 31 12.07 -1.85 -15.53
N MET A 32 12.62 -0.66 -15.83
CA MET A 32 13.13 0.26 -14.83
C MET A 32 11.99 0.84 -13.97
N ASP A 33 10.89 1.25 -14.59
CA ASP A 33 9.73 1.80 -13.88
C ASP A 33 9.00 0.72 -13.07
N ALA A 34 8.91 -0.51 -13.61
CA ALA A 34 8.37 -1.65 -12.89
C ALA A 34 9.12 -1.92 -11.57
N PHE A 35 10.45 -1.77 -11.56
CA PHE A 35 11.27 -1.93 -10.36
C PHE A 35 10.99 -0.85 -9.30
N TYR A 36 10.85 0.42 -9.72
CA TYR A 36 10.49 1.51 -8.80
C TYR A 36 9.10 1.31 -8.20
N ILE A 37 8.15 0.86 -9.01
CA ILE A 37 6.78 0.57 -8.58
C ILE A 37 6.76 -0.56 -7.54
N ASP A 38 7.51 -1.63 -7.77
CA ASP A 38 7.64 -2.73 -6.80
C ASP A 38 8.28 -2.27 -5.49
N THR A 39 9.28 -1.40 -5.56
CA THR A 39 9.93 -0.83 -4.38
C THR A 39 8.97 0.03 -3.56
N ALA A 40 8.20 0.90 -4.22
CA ALA A 40 7.19 1.73 -3.58
C ALA A 40 6.07 0.89 -2.94
N ARG A 41 5.64 -0.18 -3.63
CA ARG A 41 4.64 -1.14 -3.13
C ARG A 41 5.13 -1.84 -1.86
N ASP A 42 6.39 -2.28 -1.81
CA ASP A 42 6.95 -2.96 -0.64
C ASP A 42 7.06 -2.02 0.58
N GLN A 43 7.43 -0.75 0.37
CA GLN A 43 7.45 0.25 1.44
C GLN A 43 6.05 0.49 2.02
N LEU A 44 5.02 0.62 1.19
CA LEU A 44 3.64 0.79 1.65
C LEU A 44 3.14 -0.46 2.40
N MET A 45 3.48 -1.65 1.93
CA MET A 45 3.18 -2.91 2.63
C MET A 45 3.88 -3.02 3.99
N LYS A 46 5.10 -2.49 4.14
CA LYS A 46 5.80 -2.39 5.43
C LYS A 46 5.08 -1.47 6.41
N VAL A 47 4.58 -0.31 5.95
CA VAL A 47 3.80 0.61 6.79
C VAL A 47 2.50 -0.05 7.27
N ILE A 48 1.78 -0.71 6.36
CA ILE A 48 0.54 -1.43 6.68
C ILE A 48 0.79 -2.50 7.76
N ARG A 49 1.83 -3.32 7.57
CA ARG A 49 2.24 -4.36 8.54
C ARG A 49 2.69 -3.79 9.88
N SER A 50 3.44 -2.69 9.88
CA SER A 50 3.95 -2.06 11.12
C SER A 50 2.83 -1.52 12.01
N ASN A 51 1.66 -1.25 11.43
CA ASN A 51 0.47 -0.81 12.15
C ASN A 51 -0.47 -1.98 12.51
N GLY A 52 -0.04 -3.23 12.34
CA GLY A 52 -0.84 -4.41 12.67
C GLY A 52 -1.98 -4.67 11.69
N TYR A 53 -1.84 -4.26 10.43
CA TYR A 53 -2.77 -4.57 9.36
C TYR A 53 -2.10 -5.42 8.28
N ARG A 54 -2.91 -6.15 7.53
CA ARG A 54 -2.50 -6.91 6.34
C ARG A 54 -3.44 -6.59 5.19
N LEU A 55 -2.90 -6.45 3.99
CA LEU A 55 -3.70 -6.40 2.78
C LEU A 55 -3.95 -7.84 2.32
N SER A 56 -5.23 -8.25 2.22
CA SER A 56 -5.62 -9.52 1.60
C SER A 56 -5.49 -9.46 0.08
N ASP A 57 -5.56 -10.62 -0.56
CA ASP A 57 -5.50 -10.81 -2.02
C ASP A 57 -6.63 -10.04 -2.74
N SER A 58 -7.77 -9.80 -2.06
CA SER A 58 -8.86 -8.94 -2.54
C SER A 58 -8.64 -7.44 -2.26
N ASN A 59 -7.42 -7.02 -1.91
CA ASN A 59 -7.07 -5.67 -1.45
C ASN A 59 -7.93 -5.15 -0.29
N ARG A 60 -8.57 -6.03 0.49
CA ARG A 60 -9.22 -5.65 1.75
C ARG A 60 -8.18 -5.56 2.84
N LEU A 61 -8.18 -4.43 3.54
CA LEU A 61 -7.40 -4.25 4.75
C LEU A 61 -8.03 -5.08 5.88
N VAL A 62 -7.27 -6.03 6.41
CA VAL A 62 -7.64 -6.84 7.57
C VAL A 62 -6.69 -6.51 8.71
N LYS A 63 -7.18 -6.56 9.94
CA LYS A 63 -6.30 -6.46 11.12
C LYS A 63 -5.52 -7.78 11.20
N ALA A 64 -4.20 -7.68 11.26
CA ALA A 64 -3.30 -8.83 11.37
C ALA A 64 -3.40 -9.45 12.77
#